data_AF-A0A2N2DWS7-F1
#
_entry.id   AF-A0A2N2DWS7-F1
#
_cell.length_a   1.000
_cell.length_b   1.000
_cell.length_c   1.000
_cell.angle_alpha   90.00
_cell.angle_beta   90.00
_cell.angle_gamma   90.00
#
_symmetry.space_group_name_H-M   'P 1'
#
loop_
_entity.id
_entity.type
_entity.pdbx_description
1 polymer ?
#
loop_
_entity_poly.entity_id
_entity_poly.type
_entity_poly.pdbx_seq_one_letter_code
_entity_poly.pdbx_strand_id
1 'polypeptide(L)' 'MVGQELTTVLKQLIHDLQGERYRYDIKRAHRRIAFIERFCKHTKSPFHGKPFLLELWEKAFIEVVY' A
#
# COMPACT_ATOMS: atom_id res chain seq x y z
N MET A 1 0.85 29.59 -6.22
CA MET A 1 1.66 28.73 -5.33
C MET A 1 1.01 27.35 -5.31
N VAL A 2 1.69 26.33 -5.86
CA VAL A 2 1.16 24.96 -6.03
C VAL A 2 0.71 24.30 -4.71
N GLY A 3 1.24 24.74 -3.56
CA GLY A 3 0.93 24.14 -2.26
C GLY A 3 -0.51 24.33 -1.77
N GLN A 4 -1.21 25.41 -2.15
CA GLN A 4 -2.58 25.66 -1.68
C GLN A 4 -3.59 24.72 -2.33
N GLU A 5 -3.46 24.49 -3.64
CA GLU A 5 -4.30 23.55 -4.39
C GLU A 5 -4.11 22.12 -3.88
N LEU A 6 -2.85 21.68 -3.74
CA LEU A 6 -2.53 20.35 -3.19
C LEU A 6 -3.11 20.16 -1.79
N THR A 7 -2.96 21.15 -0.91
CA THR A 7 -3.49 21.08 0.45
C THR A 7 -5.02 20.97 0.45
N THR A 8 -5.68 21.65 -0.48
CA THR A 8 -7.15 21.63 -0.60
C THR A 8 -7.64 20.26 -1.05
N VAL A 9 -6.99 19.68 -2.06
CA VAL A 9 -7.29 18.32 -2.54
C VAL A 9 -7.10 17.28 -1.43
N LEU A 10 -5.98 17.34 -0.70
CA LEU A 10 -5.72 16.41 0.40
C LEU A 10 -6.80 16.49 1.50
N LYS A 11 -7.24 17.70 1.86
CA LYS A 11 -8.32 17.89 2.84
C LYS A 11 -9.64 17.28 2.38
N GLN A 12 -9.98 17.46 1.09
CA GLN A 12 -11.19 16.87 0.52
C GLN A 12 -11.14 15.34 0.55
N LEU A 13 -10.00 14.76 0.15
CA LEU A 13 -9.81 13.30 0.20
C LEU A 13 -9.93 12.75 1.62
N ILE A 14 -9.36 13.43 2.62
CA ILE A 14 -9.49 13.03 4.02
C ILE A 14 -10.95 13.09 4.47
N HIS A 15 -11.68 14.15 4.11
CA HIS A 15 -13.11 14.27 4.42
C HIS A 15 -13.93 13.14 3.78
N ASP A 16 -13.66 12.81 2.51
CA ASP A 16 -14.37 11.74 1.80
C ASP A 16 -14.14 10.35 2.41
N LEU A 17 -12.96 10.13 3.02
CA LEU A 17 -12.63 8.91 3.77
C LEU A 17 -13.38 8.78 5.12
N GLN A 18 -13.93 9.87 5.65
CA GLN A 18 -14.71 9.84 6.90
C GLN A 18 -16.20 9.48 6.67
N GLY A 19 -16.67 9.49 5.42
CA GLY A 19 -18.04 9.12 5.09
C GLY A 19 -18.25 7.61 4.99
N GLU A 20 -19.49 7.15 5.12
CA GLU A 20 -19.84 5.72 4.98
C GLU A 20 -19.72 5.21 3.53
N ARG A 21 -19.58 6.11 2.56
CA ARG A 21 -19.51 5.79 1.13
C ARG A 21 -18.28 4.98 0.75
N TYR A 22 -17.15 5.23 1.42
CA TYR A 22 -15.88 4.55 1.14
C TYR A 22 -15.34 3.95 2.44
N ARG A 23 -15.24 2.62 2.51
CA ARG A 23 -14.64 1.92 3.65
C ARG A 23 -13.21 1.53 3.33
N TYR A 24 -12.25 2.16 3.99
CA TYR A 24 -10.85 1.75 3.92
C TYR A 24 -10.64 0.47 4.76
N ASP A 25 -10.39 -0.67 4.09
CA ASP A 25 -10.15 -1.96 4.76
C ASP A 25 -8.92 -2.68 4.19
N ILE A 26 -7.81 -2.59 4.92
CA ILE A 26 -6.51 -3.16 4.54
C ILE A 26 -6.35 -4.64 4.92
N LYS A 27 -7.33 -5.29 5.57
CA LYS A 27 -7.18 -6.67 6.06
C LYS A 27 -6.86 -7.64 4.93
N ARG A 28 -7.43 -7.43 3.75
CA ARG A 28 -7.23 -8.26 2.55
C ARG A 28 -5.83 -8.05 1.96
N ALA A 29 -5.38 -6.81 1.86
CA ALA A 29 -4.05 -6.46 1.42
C ALA A 29 -2.97 -7.00 2.36
N HIS A 30 -3.13 -6.81 3.68
CA HIS A 30 -2.15 -7.22 4.69
C HIS A 30 -1.95 -8.72 4.75
N ARG A 31 -3.00 -9.53 4.52
CA ARG A 31 -2.84 -10.99 4.38
C ARG A 31 -1.92 -11.36 3.21
N ARG A 32 -1.98 -10.63 2.11
CA ARG A 32 -1.15 -10.87 0.90
C ARG A 32 0.27 -10.39 1.09
N ILE A 33 0.44 -9.20 1.68
CA ILE A 33 1.76 -8.69 2.08
C ILE A 33 2.45 -9.69 3.01
N ALA A 34 1.74 -10.16 4.04
CA ALA A 34 2.29 -11.16 4.96
C ALA A 34 2.61 -12.49 4.27
N PHE A 35 1.82 -12.90 3.28
CA PHE A 35 2.13 -14.10 2.49
C PHE A 35 3.42 -13.92 1.69
N ILE A 36 3.54 -12.80 0.97
CA ILE A 36 4.71 -12.49 0.14
C ILE A 36 5.97 -12.45 1.00
N GLU A 37 5.97 -11.66 2.08
CA GLU A 37 7.17 -11.47 2.89
C GLU A 37 7.58 -12.72 3.69
N ARG A 38 6.65 -13.65 3.96
CA ARG A 38 6.95 -14.90 4.68
C ARG A 38 7.35 -16.06 3.78
N PHE A 39 6.71 -16.20 2.63
CA PHE A 39 6.82 -17.40 1.81
C PHE A 39 7.56 -17.17 0.48
N CYS A 40 7.57 -15.95 -0.06
CA CYS A 40 8.26 -15.66 -1.31
C CYS A 40 9.75 -15.36 -1.06
N LYS A 41 10.59 -15.86 -1.97
CA LYS A 41 12.04 -15.65 -1.96
C LYS A 41 12.51 -15.18 -3.32
N HIS A 42 13.58 -14.38 -3.35
CA HIS A 42 14.18 -13.99 -4.62
C HIS A 42 14.76 -15.19 -5.35
N THR A 43 14.55 -15.26 -6.65
CA THR A 43 15.06 -16.35 -7.51
C THR A 43 16.35 -15.99 -8.23
N LYS A 44 16.78 -14.72 -8.16
CA LYS A 44 17.94 -14.18 -8.90
C LYS A 44 19.04 -13.70 -7.95
N SER A 45 20.29 -13.91 -8.38
CA SER A 45 21.47 -13.32 -7.74
C SER A 45 21.39 -11.79 -7.78
N PRO A 46 21.87 -11.05 -6.76
CA PRO A 46 22.62 -11.50 -5.57
C PRO A 46 21.73 -11.88 -4.37
N PHE A 47 20.41 -11.80 -4.51
CA PHE A 47 19.49 -11.99 -3.39
C PHE A 47 18.86 -13.39 -3.33
N HIS A 48 19.32 -14.32 -4.17
CA HIS A 48 18.75 -15.66 -4.30
C HIS A 48 18.52 -16.34 -2.93
N GLY A 49 17.30 -16.83 -2.71
CA GLY A 49 16.90 -17.51 -1.48
C GLY A 49 16.59 -16.59 -0.29
N LYS A 50 16.85 -15.29 -0.38
CA LYS A 50 16.46 -14.31 0.66
C LYS A 50 14.95 -13.99 0.58
N PRO A 51 14.31 -13.64 1.71
CA PRO A 51 12.92 -13.21 1.73
C PRO A 51 12.67 -12.02 0.80
N PHE A 52 11.53 -12.01 0.12
CA PHE A 52 11.10 -10.89 -0.71
C PHE A 52 10.38 -9.85 0.16
N LEU A 53 11.13 -8.87 0.65
CA LEU A 53 10.58 -7.77 1.46
C LEU A 53 10.05 -6.67 0.55
N LEU A 54 8.82 -6.22 0.81
CA LEU A 54 8.16 -5.23 -0.01
C LEU A 54 8.55 -3.81 0.41
N GLU A 55 8.83 -2.97 -0.56
CA GLU A 55 9.02 -1.53 -0.38
C GLU A 55 7.68 -0.86 0.01
N LEU A 56 7.75 0.34 0.60
CA LEU A 56 6.55 1.05 1.06
C LEU A 56 5.54 1.29 -0.06
N TRP A 57 6.02 1.62 -1.26
CA TRP A 57 5.15 1.87 -2.41
C TRP A 57 4.49 0.59 -2.93
N GLU A 58 5.16 -0.57 -2.85
CA GLU A 58 4.59 -1.87 -3.24
C GLU A 58 3.48 -2.28 -2.27
N LYS A 59 3.67 -2.05 -0.97
CA LYS A 59 2.65 -2.26 0.06
C LYS A 59 1.44 -1.36 -0.19
N ALA A 60 1.67 -0.07 -0.45
CA ALA A 60 0.61 0.88 -0.77
C ALA A 60 -0.16 0.47 -2.04
N PHE A 61 0.54 -0.01 -3.08
CA PHE A 61 -0.12 -0.51 -4.28
C PHE A 61 -1.01 -1.72 -4.00
N ILE A 62 -0.54 -2.68 -3.18
CA ILE A 62 -1.34 -3.84 -2.78
C ILE A 62 -2.56 -3.42 -1.95
N GLU A 63 -2.45 -2.41 -1.09
CA GLU A 63 -3.58 -1.84 -0.33
C GLU A 63 -4.64 -1.16 -1.22
N VAL A 64 -4.22 -0.55 -2.33
CA VAL A 64 -5.17 0.04 -3.29
C VAL A 64 -5.90 -1.03 -4.09
N VAL A 65 -5.23 -2.14 -4.40
CA VAL A 65 -5.81 -3.22 -5.22
C VAL A 65 -6.79 -4.11 -4.44
N TYR A 66 -6.67 -4.23 -3.11
CA TYR A 66 -7.35 -5.26 -2.31
C TYR A 66 -8.07 -4.79 -1.05
#